data_AF-A0AAD8Y9W4-F1
#
_entry.id   AF-A0AAD8Y9W4-F1
#
_cell.length_a   1.000
_cell.length_b   1.000
_cell.length_c   1.000
_cell.angle_alpha   90.00
_cell.angle_beta   90.00
_cell.angle_gamma   90.00
#
_symmetry.space_group_name_H-M   'P 1'
#
loop_
_entity.id
_entity.type
_entity.pdbx_description
1 polymer ?
#
loop_
_entity_poly.entity_id
_entity_poly.type
_entity_poly.pdbx_seq_one_letter_code
_entity_poly.pdbx_strand_id
1 'polypeptide(L)'
;MPSKKTKGSRKTERKAVQSAAKVSNRTDAQNDEESKAAEEDSFLEEAIKLAAKEKKALKKAGKMTAEQQALADQTMAKLKIKHEVKDINSKLREFKLANPCEHGFGGFPPGDVCVDFVKDLVEKHSHAMLATAKRDFDDLIECFDFTVTALKGKYPEVWDDVAKLERIKSCFLSKGTTALLHEKSDNYLFIYSAKYFEDYVESLKKQSRMMDLNPKIVFKEHKTFVSFYKKRIPCNCLDAEHKQLNQKVDSGTHDDDGLMKLMFLNSLLQRESSSGDDEMQCRHGFDYIPDWFDNYAHCIFSLVQGIVTANEEHHAFYCGGDFIDRFAHGWEVSMECSAQVWEDSVKIERIKSAFLNMGTQAILEDDGLCTDSSIWKAAYIARFIEIFTSTREHSKIIEASIASELIEADPRTLVSFFRKRIPCNCLDGKYEEVKDMKKMGSCFNKYCQLPGGRMERSKMSCCSKCNQATYCSRECQRIHWPNHKRVCGSKNKKKQEEMVNKSHRKYFLGL
;
A
#
# COMPACT_ATOMS: atom_id res chain seq x y z
N MET A 1 49.90 -22.06 -56.77
CA MET A 1 49.69 -21.30 -55.51
C MET A 1 48.33 -21.65 -54.93
N PRO A 2 48.22 -22.17 -53.69
CA PRO A 2 46.92 -22.52 -53.12
C PRO A 2 46.31 -21.36 -52.32
N SER A 3 45.02 -21.13 -52.56
CA SER A 3 44.17 -20.11 -51.97
C SER A 3 43.88 -20.37 -50.48
N LYS A 4 44.21 -19.38 -49.63
CA LYS A 4 43.90 -19.36 -48.19
C LYS A 4 42.41 -19.07 -47.99
N LYS A 5 41.60 -20.13 -47.81
CA LYS A 5 40.21 -20.01 -47.34
C LYS A 5 40.16 -19.64 -45.85
N THR A 6 39.29 -18.70 -45.53
CA THR A 6 39.14 -17.97 -44.26
C THR A 6 38.51 -18.83 -43.15
N LYS A 7 39.19 -18.91 -41.99
CA LYS A 7 38.76 -19.66 -40.79
C LYS A 7 37.56 -19.03 -40.03
N GLY A 8 37.07 -17.86 -40.41
CA GLY A 8 36.03 -17.12 -39.69
C GLY A 8 34.59 -17.64 -39.91
N SER A 9 34.27 -18.18 -41.08
CA SER A 9 32.91 -18.58 -41.45
C SER A 9 32.39 -19.80 -40.66
N ARG A 10 33.28 -20.75 -40.30
CA ARG A 10 32.90 -21.98 -39.59
C ARG A 10 32.44 -21.77 -38.15
N LYS A 11 32.81 -20.67 -37.49
CA LYS A 11 32.47 -20.43 -36.07
C LYS A 11 31.04 -19.89 -35.92
N THR A 12 30.59 -19.09 -36.88
CA THR A 12 29.22 -18.53 -36.91
C THR A 12 28.20 -19.60 -37.27
N GLU A 13 28.54 -20.45 -38.23
CA GLU A 13 27.69 -21.57 -38.66
C GLU A 13 27.49 -22.60 -37.52
N ARG A 14 28.55 -22.90 -36.76
CA ARG A 14 28.47 -23.82 -35.61
C ARG A 14 27.58 -23.28 -34.47
N LYS A 15 27.55 -21.95 -34.25
CA LYS A 15 26.64 -21.32 -33.26
C LYS A 15 25.19 -21.34 -33.73
N ALA A 16 24.94 -21.12 -35.03
CA ALA A 16 23.60 -21.19 -35.60
C ALA A 16 23.02 -22.62 -35.49
N VAL A 17 23.84 -23.64 -35.78
CA VAL A 17 23.46 -25.06 -35.64
C VAL A 17 23.19 -25.43 -34.18
N GLN A 18 24.01 -24.97 -33.23
CA GLN A 18 23.76 -25.21 -31.80
C GLN A 18 22.50 -24.52 -31.27
N SER A 19 22.19 -23.32 -31.78
CA SER A 19 20.97 -22.59 -31.44
C SER A 19 19.73 -23.30 -32.00
N ALA A 20 19.78 -23.77 -33.25
CA ALA A 20 18.69 -24.50 -33.89
C ALA A 20 18.41 -25.83 -33.18
N ALA A 21 19.45 -26.58 -32.79
CA ALA A 21 19.30 -27.82 -32.02
C ALA A 21 18.65 -27.58 -30.64
N LYS A 22 18.95 -26.46 -29.98
CA LYS A 22 18.36 -26.10 -28.69
C LYS A 22 16.88 -25.71 -28.80
N VAL A 23 16.48 -25.11 -29.92
CA VAL A 23 15.06 -24.81 -30.21
C VAL A 23 14.29 -26.10 -30.51
N SER A 24 14.86 -26.99 -31.34
CA SER A 24 14.25 -28.28 -31.69
C SER A 24 14.01 -29.16 -30.46
N ASN A 25 14.99 -29.28 -29.57
CA ASN A 25 14.83 -30.09 -28.35
C ASN A 25 13.77 -29.53 -27.40
N ARG A 26 13.47 -28.23 -27.46
CA ARG A 26 12.45 -27.59 -26.62
C ARG A 26 11.04 -27.83 -27.16
N THR A 27 10.88 -27.88 -28.48
CA THR A 27 9.59 -28.19 -29.12
C THR A 27 9.20 -29.65 -28.90
N ASP A 28 10.15 -30.58 -28.94
CA ASP A 28 9.85 -32.01 -28.75
C ASP A 28 9.39 -32.30 -27.31
N ALA A 29 10.07 -31.73 -26.31
CA ALA A 29 9.68 -31.87 -24.90
C ALA A 29 8.30 -31.24 -24.60
N GLN A 30 7.96 -30.14 -25.26
CA GLN A 30 6.67 -29.48 -25.08
C GLN A 30 5.53 -30.30 -25.70
N ASN A 31 5.75 -30.87 -26.90
CA ASN A 31 4.78 -31.74 -27.55
C ASN A 31 4.49 -33.01 -26.74
N ASP A 32 5.51 -33.58 -26.09
CA ASP A 32 5.36 -34.74 -25.20
C ASP A 32 4.53 -34.43 -23.94
N GLU A 33 4.68 -33.23 -23.36
CA GLU A 33 3.88 -32.78 -22.22
C GLU A 33 2.42 -32.49 -22.61
N GLU A 34 2.18 -31.89 -23.77
CA GLU A 34 0.84 -31.62 -24.29
C GLU A 34 0.08 -32.93 -24.59
N SER A 35 0.76 -33.93 -25.17
CA SER A 35 0.17 -35.25 -25.41
C SER A 35 -0.26 -35.93 -24.10
N LYS A 36 0.59 -35.91 -23.07
CA LYS A 36 0.26 -36.50 -21.75
C LYS A 36 -0.89 -35.77 -21.06
N ALA A 37 -0.96 -34.44 -21.20
CA ALA A 37 -2.04 -33.65 -20.63
C ALA A 37 -3.40 -33.99 -21.28
N ALA A 38 -3.42 -34.18 -22.59
CA ALA A 38 -4.62 -34.57 -23.35
C ALA A 38 -5.10 -35.98 -22.98
N GLU A 39 -4.19 -36.95 -22.82
CA GLU A 39 -4.53 -38.31 -22.36
C GLU A 39 -5.16 -38.29 -20.96
N GLU A 40 -4.61 -37.50 -20.04
CA GLU A 40 -5.17 -37.39 -18.68
C GLU A 40 -6.55 -36.71 -18.68
N ASP A 41 -6.84 -35.80 -19.62
CA ASP A 41 -8.18 -35.17 -19.74
C ASP A 41 -9.21 -36.16 -20.24
N SER A 42 -8.85 -36.94 -21.27
CA SER A 42 -9.68 -38.03 -21.75
C SER A 42 -10.02 -39.02 -20.63
N PHE A 43 -9.02 -39.40 -19.82
CA PHE A 43 -9.21 -40.30 -18.69
C PHE A 43 -10.14 -39.73 -17.60
N LEU A 44 -9.99 -38.43 -17.27
CA LEU A 44 -10.81 -37.81 -16.23
C LEU A 44 -12.27 -37.66 -16.68
N GLU A 45 -12.51 -37.30 -17.94
CA GLU A 45 -13.85 -37.21 -18.50
C GLU A 45 -14.54 -38.59 -18.55
N GLU A 46 -13.79 -39.64 -18.92
CA GLU A 46 -14.29 -41.01 -18.90
C GLU A 46 -14.62 -41.49 -17.47
N ALA A 47 -13.78 -41.15 -16.48
CA ALA A 47 -14.03 -41.47 -15.08
C ALA A 47 -15.32 -40.81 -14.54
N ILE A 48 -15.59 -39.55 -14.92
CA ILE A 48 -16.84 -38.86 -14.57
C ILE A 48 -18.05 -39.55 -15.22
N LYS A 49 -17.94 -39.94 -16.49
CA LYS A 49 -19.00 -40.66 -17.21
C LYS A 49 -19.29 -42.02 -16.59
N LEU A 50 -18.25 -42.76 -16.19
CA LEU A 50 -18.38 -44.07 -15.55
C LEU A 50 -19.04 -43.96 -14.18
N ALA A 51 -18.58 -43.05 -13.31
CA ALA A 51 -19.16 -42.81 -12.00
C ALA A 51 -20.65 -42.40 -12.08
N ALA A 52 -21.01 -41.57 -13.06
CA ALA A 52 -22.40 -41.20 -13.32
C ALA A 52 -23.26 -42.40 -13.78
N LYS A 53 -22.69 -43.31 -14.58
CA LYS A 53 -23.36 -44.53 -15.06
C LYS A 53 -23.59 -45.52 -13.91
N GLU A 54 -22.59 -45.76 -13.07
CA GLU A 54 -22.69 -46.63 -11.90
C GLU A 54 -23.75 -46.14 -10.92
N LYS A 55 -23.75 -44.83 -10.62
CA LYS A 55 -24.78 -44.20 -9.78
C LYS A 55 -26.19 -44.41 -10.34
N LYS A 56 -26.38 -44.27 -11.66
CA LYS A 56 -27.68 -44.53 -12.32
C LYS A 56 -28.08 -46.00 -12.23
N ALA A 57 -27.14 -46.93 -12.40
CA ALA A 57 -27.39 -48.37 -12.31
C ALA A 57 -27.79 -48.80 -10.89
N LEU A 58 -27.08 -48.33 -9.87
CA LEU A 58 -27.40 -48.60 -8.46
C LEU A 58 -28.77 -48.06 -8.06
N LYS A 59 -29.12 -46.85 -8.52
CA LYS A 59 -30.45 -46.25 -8.30
C LYS A 59 -31.55 -47.07 -8.96
N LYS A 60 -31.35 -47.54 -10.20
CA LYS A 60 -32.34 -48.36 -10.93
C LYS A 60 -32.55 -49.74 -10.28
N ALA A 61 -31.51 -50.31 -9.67
CA ALA A 61 -31.59 -51.60 -9.00
C ALA A 61 -32.31 -51.54 -7.63
N GLY A 62 -32.64 -50.35 -7.10
CA GLY A 62 -33.22 -50.20 -5.76
C GLY A 62 -32.27 -50.63 -4.63
N LYS A 63 -30.97 -50.80 -4.92
CA LYS A 63 -29.96 -51.36 -4.00
C LYS A 63 -29.10 -50.30 -3.31
N MET A 64 -29.34 -49.02 -3.57
CA MET A 64 -28.47 -47.96 -3.08
C MET A 64 -28.91 -47.49 -1.70
N THR A 65 -28.09 -47.76 -0.69
CA THR A 65 -28.31 -47.21 0.66
C THR A 65 -28.07 -45.70 0.67
N ALA A 66 -28.58 -45.00 1.68
CA ALA A 66 -28.32 -43.57 1.87
C ALA A 66 -26.81 -43.27 1.99
N GLU A 67 -26.05 -44.18 2.60
CA GLU A 67 -24.59 -44.08 2.73
C GLU A 67 -23.88 -44.23 1.37
N GLN A 68 -24.31 -45.19 0.54
CA GLN A 68 -23.77 -45.36 -0.82
C GLN A 68 -24.11 -44.17 -1.72
N GLN A 69 -25.30 -43.58 -1.57
CA GLN A 69 -25.68 -42.36 -2.26
C GLN A 69 -24.78 -41.18 -1.86
N ALA A 70 -24.54 -40.99 -0.56
CA ALA A 70 -23.66 -39.92 -0.06
C ALA A 70 -22.21 -40.09 -0.54
N LEU A 71 -21.68 -41.32 -0.54
CA LEU A 71 -20.34 -41.61 -1.04
C LEU A 71 -20.22 -41.37 -2.56
N ALA A 72 -21.23 -41.77 -3.33
CA ALA A 72 -21.27 -41.52 -4.78
C ALA A 72 -21.33 -40.00 -5.09
N ASP A 73 -22.09 -39.24 -4.31
CA ASP A 73 -22.16 -37.78 -4.44
C ASP A 73 -20.82 -37.12 -4.09
N GLN A 74 -20.15 -37.57 -3.02
CA GLN A 74 -18.83 -37.09 -2.64
C GLN A 74 -17.77 -37.39 -3.72
N THR A 75 -17.77 -38.59 -4.29
CA THR A 75 -16.84 -38.98 -5.35
C THR A 75 -17.06 -38.15 -6.62
N MET A 76 -18.32 -37.94 -7.02
CA MET A 76 -18.66 -37.07 -8.15
C MET A 76 -18.21 -35.62 -7.92
N ALA A 77 -18.39 -35.09 -6.71
CA ALA A 77 -17.93 -33.74 -6.35
C ALA A 77 -16.40 -33.63 -6.46
N LYS A 78 -15.66 -34.62 -5.94
CA LYS A 78 -14.18 -34.65 -6.04
C LYS A 78 -13.69 -34.69 -7.49
N LEU A 79 -14.31 -35.50 -8.35
CA LEU A 79 -13.94 -35.59 -9.77
C LEU A 79 -14.23 -34.27 -10.52
N LYS A 80 -15.37 -33.61 -10.24
CA LYS A 80 -15.69 -32.30 -10.82
C LYS A 80 -14.68 -31.23 -10.40
N ILE A 81 -14.33 -31.16 -9.12
CA ILE A 81 -13.31 -30.22 -8.62
C ILE A 81 -11.97 -30.49 -9.31
N LYS A 82 -11.56 -31.76 -9.46
CA LYS A 82 -10.30 -32.11 -10.14
C LYS A 82 -10.31 -31.64 -11.61
N HIS A 83 -11.45 -31.76 -12.29
CA HIS A 83 -11.61 -31.28 -13.67
C HIS A 83 -11.57 -29.75 -13.76
N GLU A 84 -12.27 -29.03 -12.87
CA GLU A 84 -12.26 -27.57 -12.81
C GLU A 84 -10.86 -27.00 -12.50
N VAL A 85 -10.13 -27.60 -11.55
CA VAL A 85 -8.75 -27.21 -11.24
C VAL A 85 -7.84 -27.40 -12.45
N LYS A 86 -8.02 -28.48 -13.22
CA LYS A 86 -7.22 -28.74 -14.42
C LYS A 86 -7.55 -27.75 -15.55
N ASP A 87 -8.82 -27.46 -15.79
CA ASP A 87 -9.25 -26.43 -16.76
C ASP A 87 -8.67 -25.05 -16.40
N ILE A 88 -8.72 -24.66 -15.12
CA ILE A 88 -8.08 -23.43 -14.63
C ILE A 88 -6.58 -23.44 -14.91
N ASN A 89 -5.89 -24.56 -14.65
CA ASN A 89 -4.45 -24.68 -14.92
C ASN A 89 -4.11 -24.65 -16.41
N SER A 90 -4.98 -25.16 -17.28
CA SER A 90 -4.83 -25.04 -18.74
C SER A 90 -4.95 -23.59 -19.18
N LYS A 91 -6.03 -22.91 -18.75
CA LYS A 91 -6.25 -21.48 -19.00
C LYS A 91 -5.12 -20.61 -18.46
N LEU A 92 -4.56 -20.96 -17.29
CA LEU A 92 -3.41 -20.26 -16.73
C LEU A 92 -2.13 -20.48 -17.56
N ARG A 93 -1.94 -21.66 -18.14
CA ARG A 93 -0.83 -21.94 -19.08
C ARG A 93 -0.98 -21.17 -20.38
N GLU A 94 -2.17 -21.20 -21.00
CA GLU A 94 -2.48 -20.40 -22.18
C GLU A 94 -2.29 -18.91 -21.92
N PHE A 95 -2.75 -18.42 -20.77
CA PHE A 95 -2.57 -17.02 -20.35
C PHE A 95 -1.08 -16.66 -20.18
N LYS A 96 -0.27 -17.54 -19.60
CA LYS A 96 1.20 -17.35 -19.48
C LYS A 96 1.91 -17.39 -20.83
N LEU A 97 1.45 -18.23 -21.77
CA LEU A 97 2.01 -18.31 -23.12
C LEU A 97 1.61 -17.10 -23.99
N ALA A 98 0.40 -16.57 -23.80
CA ALA A 98 -0.09 -15.38 -24.50
C ALA A 98 0.49 -14.06 -23.96
N ASN A 99 0.93 -14.02 -22.70
CA ASN A 99 1.49 -12.85 -22.04
C ASN A 99 2.88 -13.16 -21.43
N PRO A 100 3.98 -13.04 -22.19
CA PRO A 100 5.30 -13.54 -21.78
C PRO A 100 6.02 -12.71 -20.69
N CYS A 101 5.34 -11.82 -19.95
CA CYS A 101 6.05 -10.86 -19.12
C CYS A 101 6.57 -11.47 -17.79
N GLU A 102 7.79 -11.99 -17.81
CA GLU A 102 8.69 -11.98 -16.64
C GLU A 102 9.76 -10.89 -16.82
N HIS A 103 9.30 -9.73 -17.30
CA HIS A 103 9.99 -8.44 -17.47
C HIS A 103 11.48 -8.46 -17.88
N GLY A 104 11.88 -9.45 -18.70
CA GLY A 104 13.16 -9.47 -19.42
C GLY A 104 14.38 -9.97 -18.65
N PHE A 105 14.24 -10.49 -17.43
CA PHE A 105 15.37 -11.03 -16.66
C PHE A 105 15.28 -12.55 -16.50
N GLY A 106 16.22 -13.28 -17.09
CA GLY A 106 16.25 -14.76 -17.07
C GLY A 106 16.74 -15.38 -15.76
N GLY A 107 16.84 -14.60 -14.68
CA GLY A 107 17.43 -15.04 -13.42
C GLY A 107 18.95 -15.04 -13.41
N PHE A 108 19.53 -15.24 -12.23
CA PHE A 108 20.96 -15.47 -12.08
C PHE A 108 21.30 -16.96 -12.26
N PRO A 109 22.49 -17.30 -12.78
CA PRO A 109 22.99 -18.66 -12.73
C PRO A 109 23.03 -19.20 -11.29
N PRO A 110 22.79 -20.50 -11.07
CA PRO A 110 22.93 -21.11 -9.74
C PRO A 110 24.32 -20.86 -9.15
N GLY A 111 24.38 -20.34 -7.93
CA GLY A 111 25.64 -20.03 -7.24
C GLY A 111 26.38 -18.79 -7.76
N ASP A 112 25.76 -17.96 -8.61
CA ASP A 112 26.35 -16.68 -9.01
C ASP A 112 26.37 -15.71 -7.81
N VAL A 113 27.56 -15.20 -7.48
CA VAL A 113 27.79 -14.23 -6.39
C VAL A 113 26.90 -12.98 -6.50
N CYS A 114 26.40 -12.66 -7.70
CA CYS A 114 25.46 -11.57 -7.90
C CYS A 114 24.14 -11.77 -7.11
N VAL A 115 23.73 -13.01 -6.83
CA VAL A 115 22.54 -13.29 -6.00
C VAL A 115 22.76 -12.80 -4.58
N ASP A 116 23.91 -13.14 -3.99
CA ASP A 116 24.24 -12.76 -2.63
C ASP A 116 24.46 -11.26 -2.53
N PHE A 117 25.13 -10.65 -3.53
CA PHE A 117 25.26 -9.20 -3.63
C PHE A 117 23.91 -8.47 -3.60
N VAL A 118 22.94 -8.90 -4.42
CA VAL A 118 21.62 -8.25 -4.49
C VAL A 118 20.86 -8.40 -3.17
N LYS A 119 20.93 -9.58 -2.54
CA LYS A 119 20.30 -9.80 -1.22
C LYS A 119 20.89 -8.88 -0.17
N ASP A 120 22.22 -8.84 -0.08
CA ASP A 120 22.96 -8.00 0.85
C ASP A 120 22.67 -6.51 0.65
N LEU A 121 22.57 -6.06 -0.61
CA LEU A 121 22.20 -4.68 -0.96
C LEU A 121 20.80 -4.34 -0.46
N VAL A 122 19.82 -5.21 -0.71
CA VAL A 122 18.45 -4.98 -0.25
C VAL A 122 18.39 -4.97 1.27
N GLU A 123 18.97 -5.97 1.94
CA GLU A 123 18.93 -6.09 3.40
C GLU A 123 19.63 -4.91 4.09
N LYS A 124 20.86 -4.58 3.67
CA LYS A 124 21.61 -3.47 4.28
C LYS A 124 20.97 -2.12 4.01
N HIS A 125 20.43 -1.90 2.81
CA HIS A 125 19.71 -0.66 2.52
C HIS A 125 18.44 -0.56 3.37
N SER A 126 17.67 -1.64 3.52
CA SER A 126 16.52 -1.67 4.43
C SER A 126 16.92 -1.38 5.88
N HIS A 127 18.04 -1.94 6.37
CA HIS A 127 18.53 -1.62 7.71
C HIS A 127 18.99 -0.17 7.85
N ALA A 128 19.68 0.38 6.85
CA ALA A 128 20.08 1.79 6.84
C ALA A 128 18.84 2.70 6.90
N MET A 129 17.82 2.41 6.09
CA MET A 129 16.53 3.11 6.06
C MET A 129 15.74 3.01 7.37
N LEU A 130 15.85 1.89 8.09
CA LEU A 130 15.24 1.75 9.41
C LEU A 130 16.01 2.50 10.51
N ALA A 131 17.32 2.65 10.33
CA ALA A 131 18.18 3.35 11.28
C ALA A 131 18.10 4.88 11.13
N THR A 132 17.83 5.39 9.92
CA THR A 132 17.54 6.80 9.70
C THR A 132 16.11 7.09 10.14
N ALA A 133 15.95 7.76 11.28
CA ALA A 133 14.64 8.20 11.81
C ALA A 133 13.89 9.19 10.89
N LYS A 134 14.52 9.59 9.77
CA LYS A 134 14.00 10.48 8.74
C LYS A 134 13.90 9.70 7.43
N ARG A 135 12.83 9.96 6.69
CA ARG A 135 12.47 9.24 5.45
C ARG A 135 12.25 10.23 4.31
N ASP A 136 13.09 11.26 4.22
CA ASP A 136 13.09 12.08 3.02
C ASP A 136 13.84 11.38 1.88
N PHE A 137 13.75 11.96 0.68
CA PHE A 137 14.36 11.38 -0.50
C PHE A 137 15.89 11.49 -0.51
N ASP A 138 16.44 12.48 0.18
CA ASP A 138 17.88 12.71 0.26
C ASP A 138 18.52 11.66 1.21
N ASP A 139 17.84 11.33 2.32
CA ASP A 139 18.22 10.24 3.23
C ASP A 139 18.28 8.88 2.52
N LEU A 140 17.36 8.63 1.58
CA LEU A 140 17.35 7.42 0.74
C LEU A 140 18.62 7.30 -0.10
N ILE A 141 19.09 8.42 -0.67
CA ILE A 141 20.33 8.45 -1.47
C ILE A 141 21.53 8.22 -0.56
N GLU A 142 21.60 8.89 0.59
CA GLU A 142 22.71 8.71 1.54
C GLU A 142 22.78 7.27 2.07
N CYS A 143 21.65 6.66 2.44
CA CYS A 143 21.56 5.27 2.85
C CYS A 143 22.03 4.31 1.75
N PHE A 144 21.67 4.62 0.49
CA PHE A 144 22.09 3.83 -0.65
C PHE A 144 23.60 3.93 -0.89
N ASP A 145 24.17 5.13 -0.85
CA ASP A 145 25.61 5.35 -1.02
C ASP A 145 26.44 4.70 0.08
N PHE A 146 25.99 4.79 1.33
CA PHE A 146 26.58 4.07 2.45
C PHE A 146 26.58 2.55 2.21
N THR A 147 25.43 2.01 1.77
CA THR A 147 25.28 0.58 1.50
C THR A 147 26.19 0.13 0.35
N VAL A 148 26.21 0.87 -0.76
CA VAL A 148 27.08 0.58 -1.90
C VAL A 148 28.55 0.60 -1.49
N THR A 149 28.97 1.58 -0.69
CA THR A 149 30.35 1.68 -0.19
C THR A 149 30.72 0.46 0.65
N ALA A 150 29.84 0.02 1.54
CA ALA A 150 30.06 -1.18 2.34
C ALA A 150 30.15 -2.47 1.47
N LEU A 151 29.39 -2.55 0.38
CA LEU A 151 29.40 -3.70 -0.51
C LEU A 151 30.58 -3.73 -1.48
N LYS A 152 31.19 -2.58 -1.80
CA LYS A 152 32.43 -2.53 -2.58
C LYS A 152 33.57 -3.32 -1.92
N GLY A 153 33.69 -3.23 -0.61
CA GLY A 153 34.67 -4.01 0.13
C GLY A 153 34.34 -5.51 0.21
N LYS A 154 33.05 -5.87 0.29
CA LYS A 154 32.61 -7.27 0.45
C LYS A 154 32.60 -8.07 -0.86
N TYR A 155 32.31 -7.42 -1.99
CA TYR A 155 32.13 -8.08 -3.30
C TYR A 155 32.97 -7.42 -4.41
N PRO A 156 34.29 -7.26 -4.26
CA PRO A 156 35.13 -6.58 -5.26
C PRO A 156 35.01 -7.21 -6.66
N GLU A 157 34.88 -8.53 -6.74
CA GLU A 157 34.74 -9.29 -7.99
C GLU A 157 33.42 -9.04 -8.73
N VAL A 158 32.44 -8.41 -8.09
CA VAL A 158 31.20 -7.93 -8.73
C VAL A 158 31.44 -6.56 -9.37
N TRP A 159 32.09 -5.66 -8.63
CA TRP A 159 32.33 -4.27 -9.07
C TRP A 159 33.33 -4.16 -10.23
N ASP A 160 34.28 -5.09 -10.30
CA ASP A 160 35.29 -5.13 -11.37
C ASP A 160 34.81 -5.85 -12.64
N ASP A 161 33.61 -6.44 -12.63
CA ASP A 161 33.07 -7.22 -13.74
C ASP A 161 31.81 -6.56 -14.33
N VAL A 162 32.00 -5.87 -15.46
CA VAL A 162 30.92 -5.20 -16.21
C VAL A 162 29.77 -6.16 -16.56
N ALA A 163 30.06 -7.43 -16.86
CA ALA A 163 29.02 -8.40 -17.22
C ALA A 163 28.17 -8.80 -16.00
N LYS A 164 28.76 -8.84 -14.80
CA LYS A 164 28.02 -9.05 -13.54
C LYS A 164 27.14 -7.85 -13.20
N LEU A 165 27.68 -6.64 -13.30
CA LEU A 165 26.93 -5.40 -13.06
C LEU A 165 25.76 -5.22 -14.05
N GLU A 166 25.94 -5.59 -15.32
CA GLU A 166 24.86 -5.63 -16.31
C GLU A 166 23.75 -6.61 -15.90
N ARG A 167 24.08 -7.80 -15.37
CA ARG A 167 23.08 -8.75 -14.85
C ARG A 167 22.34 -8.20 -13.63
N ILE A 168 23.06 -7.57 -12.71
CA ILE A 168 22.48 -6.92 -11.52
C ILE A 168 21.52 -5.81 -11.94
N LYS A 169 21.93 -4.95 -12.88
CA LYS A 169 21.06 -3.93 -13.49
C LYS A 169 19.79 -4.56 -14.08
N SER A 170 19.90 -5.62 -14.86
CA SER A 170 18.73 -6.31 -15.44
C SER A 170 17.80 -6.90 -14.36
N CYS A 171 18.36 -7.43 -13.26
CA CYS A 171 17.57 -7.89 -12.11
C CYS A 171 16.77 -6.74 -11.49
N PHE A 172 17.42 -5.60 -11.22
CA PHE A 172 16.77 -4.41 -10.68
C PHE A 172 15.73 -3.82 -11.62
N LEU A 173 15.99 -3.80 -12.94
CA LEU A 173 15.01 -3.38 -13.95
C LEU A 173 13.77 -4.30 -13.95
N SER A 174 13.94 -5.61 -13.82
CA SER A 174 12.80 -6.54 -13.77
C SER A 174 11.97 -6.37 -12.48
N LYS A 175 12.63 -6.26 -11.32
CA LYS A 175 11.96 -6.03 -10.03
C LYS A 175 11.31 -4.65 -9.94
N GLY A 176 11.98 -3.62 -10.43
CA GLY A 176 11.44 -2.26 -10.50
C GLY A 176 10.22 -2.15 -11.43
N THR A 177 10.21 -2.89 -12.55
CA THR A 177 9.01 -2.98 -13.40
C THR A 177 7.83 -3.57 -12.66
N THR A 178 8.07 -4.66 -11.91
CA THR A 178 7.04 -5.30 -11.09
C THR A 178 6.53 -4.36 -10.00
N ALA A 179 7.41 -3.60 -9.37
CA ALA A 179 7.05 -2.59 -8.37
C ALA A 179 6.18 -1.48 -8.97
N LEU A 180 6.55 -0.96 -10.14
CA LEU A 180 5.83 0.11 -10.83
C LEU A 180 4.42 -0.33 -11.24
N LEU A 181 4.28 -1.51 -11.85
CA LEU A 181 3.00 -2.00 -12.37
C LEU A 181 2.00 -2.45 -11.30
N HIS A 182 2.47 -2.69 -10.07
CA HIS A 182 1.62 -3.14 -8.97
C HIS A 182 1.45 -2.09 -7.87
N GLU A 183 1.82 -0.83 -8.16
CA GLU A 183 1.65 0.33 -7.27
C GLU A 183 2.13 0.12 -5.84
N LYS A 184 3.15 -0.72 -5.64
CA LYS A 184 3.73 -0.93 -4.31
C LYS A 184 4.72 0.21 -4.04
N SER A 185 4.21 1.28 -3.42
CA SER A 185 4.95 2.51 -3.06
C SER A 185 6.28 2.24 -2.37
N ASP A 186 6.43 1.10 -1.69
CA ASP A 186 7.59 0.87 -0.81
C ASP A 186 8.81 0.30 -1.54
N ASN A 187 8.74 0.14 -2.87
CA ASN A 187 9.78 -0.53 -3.67
C ASN A 187 10.65 0.41 -4.50
N TYR A 188 10.72 1.70 -4.13
CA TYR A 188 11.60 2.69 -4.77
C TYR A 188 13.06 2.25 -4.84
N LEU A 189 13.54 1.44 -3.89
CA LEU A 189 14.89 0.87 -3.90
C LEU A 189 15.23 0.20 -5.22
N PHE A 190 14.36 -0.68 -5.74
CA PHE A 190 14.64 -1.40 -6.99
C PHE A 190 14.71 -0.44 -8.18
N ILE A 191 13.87 0.60 -8.12
CA ILE A 191 13.76 1.62 -9.14
C ILE A 191 15.04 2.45 -9.23
N TYR A 192 15.52 2.95 -8.09
CA TYR A 192 16.76 3.73 -7.99
C TYR A 192 18.01 2.90 -8.27
N SER A 193 18.07 1.67 -7.73
CA SER A 193 19.20 0.77 -7.94
C SER A 193 19.44 0.51 -9.43
N ALA A 194 18.38 0.29 -10.21
CA ALA A 194 18.51 0.06 -11.65
C ALA A 194 19.21 1.22 -12.38
N LYS A 195 18.82 2.47 -12.08
CA LYS A 195 19.44 3.66 -12.69
C LYS A 195 20.88 3.84 -12.21
N TYR A 196 21.14 3.65 -10.92
CA TYR A 196 22.48 3.73 -10.36
C TYR A 196 23.44 2.77 -11.08
N PHE A 197 23.07 1.49 -11.19
CA PHE A 197 23.91 0.49 -11.85
C PHE A 197 24.06 0.74 -13.35
N GLU A 198 23.06 1.33 -14.01
CA GLU A 198 23.19 1.76 -15.40
C GLU A 198 24.28 2.82 -15.57
N ASP A 199 24.24 3.88 -14.75
CA ASP A 199 25.22 4.97 -14.80
C ASP A 199 26.62 4.46 -14.42
N TYR A 200 26.68 3.60 -13.42
CA TYR A 200 27.92 2.95 -13.00
C TYR A 200 28.54 2.14 -14.15
N VAL A 201 27.76 1.28 -14.80
CA VAL A 201 28.21 0.47 -15.94
C VAL A 201 28.63 1.35 -17.13
N GLU A 202 27.90 2.42 -17.42
CA GLU A 202 28.27 3.36 -18.47
C GLU A 202 29.59 4.07 -18.17
N SER A 203 29.82 4.45 -16.89
CA SER A 203 31.07 5.06 -16.46
C SER A 203 32.27 4.12 -16.64
N LEU A 204 32.12 2.84 -16.28
CA LEU A 204 33.16 1.81 -16.46
C LEU A 204 33.51 1.61 -17.94
N LYS A 205 32.50 1.55 -18.81
CA LYS A 205 32.70 1.39 -20.27
C LYS A 205 33.45 2.56 -20.89
N LYS A 206 33.25 3.79 -20.38
CA LYS A 206 33.91 5.01 -20.88
C LYS A 206 35.37 5.15 -20.42
N GLN A 207 35.85 4.28 -19.52
CA GLN A 207 37.16 4.41 -18.85
C GLN A 207 37.37 5.82 -18.24
N SER A 208 36.28 6.51 -17.93
CA SER A 208 36.35 7.84 -17.34
C SER A 208 36.87 7.70 -15.91
N ARG A 209 37.76 8.61 -15.48
CA ARG A 209 38.09 8.74 -14.05
C ARG A 209 36.79 8.83 -13.26
N MET A 210 36.74 8.08 -12.16
CA MET A 210 35.64 7.92 -11.23
C MET A 210 34.85 9.24 -11.13
N MET A 211 33.70 9.29 -11.80
CA MET A 211 32.80 10.43 -11.64
C MET A 211 32.23 10.37 -10.23
N ASP A 212 31.94 11.54 -9.66
CA ASP A 212 30.92 11.64 -8.62
C ASP A 212 29.63 11.08 -9.22
N LEU A 213 29.40 9.79 -8.97
CA LEU A 213 28.12 9.15 -9.20
C LEU A 213 27.19 9.64 -8.10
N ASN A 214 26.93 10.94 -8.09
CA ASN A 214 25.74 11.49 -7.48
C ASN A 214 24.68 11.41 -8.59
N PRO A 215 23.88 10.34 -8.64
CA PRO A 215 22.74 10.32 -9.53
C PRO A 215 21.89 11.57 -9.23
N LYS A 216 21.99 12.60 -10.09
CA LYS A 216 21.06 13.75 -10.11
C LYS A 216 19.69 13.30 -10.60
N ILE A 217 19.19 12.22 -10.01
CA ILE A 217 17.94 11.59 -10.36
C ILE A 217 16.87 12.35 -9.60
N VAL A 218 16.31 13.34 -10.27
CA VAL A 218 15.08 13.99 -9.84
C VAL A 218 13.93 13.23 -10.50
N PHE A 219 13.68 11.98 -10.09
CA PHE A 219 12.44 11.30 -10.46
C PHE A 219 11.35 11.72 -9.47
N LYS A 220 10.72 12.86 -9.75
CA LYS A 220 9.65 13.39 -8.89
C LYS A 220 8.28 12.75 -9.18
N GLU A 221 8.12 12.06 -10.30
CA GLU A 221 6.81 11.60 -10.79
C GLU A 221 6.83 10.16 -11.29
N HIS A 222 5.79 9.38 -10.97
CA HIS A 222 5.60 7.99 -11.42
C HIS A 222 5.77 7.82 -12.95
N LYS A 223 5.26 8.78 -13.73
CA LYS A 223 5.39 8.84 -15.19
C LYS A 223 6.84 8.84 -15.69
N THR A 224 7.73 9.53 -14.97
CA THR A 224 9.15 9.59 -15.34
C THR A 224 9.84 8.23 -15.17
N PHE A 225 9.48 7.49 -14.12
CA PHE A 225 9.96 6.13 -13.91
C PHE A 225 9.44 5.17 -14.98
N VAL A 226 8.13 5.17 -15.26
CA VAL A 226 7.56 4.30 -16.30
C VAL A 226 8.20 4.58 -17.66
N SER A 227 8.45 5.86 -17.99
CA SER A 227 9.17 6.26 -19.20
C SER A 227 10.62 5.75 -19.25
N PHE A 228 11.33 5.81 -18.11
CA PHE A 228 12.68 5.29 -17.98
C PHE A 228 12.72 3.76 -18.19
N TYR A 229 11.82 3.01 -17.54
CA TYR A 229 11.74 1.56 -17.61
C TYR A 229 11.32 1.07 -19.01
N LYS A 230 10.32 1.71 -19.62
CA LYS A 230 9.81 1.39 -20.96
C LYS A 230 10.91 1.41 -22.03
N LYS A 231 11.86 2.34 -21.94
CA LYS A 231 13.00 2.42 -22.89
C LYS A 231 13.98 1.24 -22.78
N ARG A 232 13.94 0.48 -21.67
CA ARG A 232 14.94 -0.52 -21.29
C ARG A 232 14.39 -1.94 -21.29
N ILE A 233 13.12 -2.09 -20.95
CA ILE A 233 12.43 -3.37 -20.98
C ILE A 233 11.36 -3.29 -22.06
N PRO A 234 11.54 -3.98 -23.20
CA PRO A 234 10.50 -4.09 -24.20
C PRO A 234 9.42 -5.06 -23.69
N CYS A 235 8.49 -4.56 -22.87
CA CYS A 235 7.31 -5.29 -22.44
C CYS A 235 6.02 -4.49 -22.65
N ASN A 236 4.99 -5.18 -23.11
CA ASN A 236 3.67 -4.60 -23.36
C ASN A 236 3.02 -4.03 -22.08
N CYS A 237 3.43 -4.51 -20.90
CA CYS A 237 2.91 -4.03 -19.61
C CYS A 237 3.31 -2.58 -19.35
N LEU A 238 4.60 -2.24 -19.56
CA LEU A 238 5.07 -0.86 -19.43
C LEU A 238 4.50 0.05 -20.53
N ASP A 239 4.23 -0.50 -21.73
CA ASP A 239 3.56 0.24 -22.79
C ASP A 239 2.10 0.58 -22.43
N ALA A 240 1.37 -0.39 -21.86
CA ALA A 240 0.01 -0.19 -21.38
C ALA A 240 -0.02 0.84 -20.24
N GLU A 241 0.85 0.70 -19.25
CA GLU A 241 0.95 1.62 -18.11
C GLU A 241 1.29 3.04 -18.57
N HIS A 242 2.31 3.19 -19.42
CA HIS A 242 2.68 4.48 -19.98
C HIS A 242 1.53 5.13 -20.77
N LYS A 243 0.73 4.33 -21.48
CA LYS A 243 -0.45 4.82 -22.19
C LYS A 243 -1.54 5.29 -21.21
N GLN A 244 -1.80 4.52 -20.15
CA GLN A 244 -2.76 4.89 -19.11
C GLN A 244 -2.37 6.19 -18.42
N LEU A 245 -1.09 6.35 -18.04
CA LEU A 245 -0.59 7.58 -17.40
C LEU A 245 -0.70 8.80 -18.30
N ASN A 246 -0.52 8.66 -19.61
CA ASN A 246 -0.74 9.77 -20.54
C ASN A 246 -2.21 10.12 -20.68
N GLN A 247 -3.10 9.12 -20.71
CA GLN A 247 -4.55 9.35 -20.77
C GLN A 247 -5.09 9.99 -19.48
N LYS A 248 -4.57 9.60 -18.30
CA LYS A 248 -4.94 10.20 -17.01
C LYS A 248 -4.65 11.71 -16.98
N VAL A 249 -3.48 12.13 -17.47
CA VAL A 249 -3.10 13.56 -17.57
C VAL A 249 -4.08 14.35 -18.45
N ASP A 250 -4.56 13.77 -19.54
CA ASP A 250 -5.50 14.43 -20.45
C ASP A 250 -6.94 14.46 -19.90
N SER A 251 -7.28 13.56 -18.98
CA SER A 251 -8.64 13.42 -18.42
C SER A 251 -8.89 14.16 -17.11
N GLY A 252 -7.85 14.69 -16.45
CA GLY A 252 -7.98 15.42 -15.17
C GLY A 252 -8.36 14.56 -13.95
N THR A 253 -8.50 13.23 -14.09
CA THR A 253 -8.78 12.33 -12.96
C THR A 253 -7.47 11.78 -12.37
N HIS A 254 -7.10 12.24 -11.18
CA HIS A 254 -5.95 11.75 -10.43
C HIS A 254 -6.33 10.53 -9.56
N ASP A 255 -5.37 9.61 -9.37
CA ASP A 255 -5.51 8.39 -8.58
C ASP A 255 -4.74 8.59 -7.27
N ASP A 256 -5.45 8.53 -6.14
CA ASP A 256 -5.15 9.40 -5.00
C ASP A 256 -4.23 8.79 -3.93
N ASP A 257 -3.97 7.48 -3.86
CA ASP A 257 -3.47 6.94 -2.58
C ASP A 257 -1.96 7.21 -2.32
N GLY A 258 -1.12 7.17 -3.36
CA GLY A 258 0.29 7.57 -3.27
C GLY A 258 0.53 9.07 -3.56
N LEU A 259 -0.34 9.65 -4.38
CA LEU A 259 -0.29 11.04 -4.82
C LEU A 259 -0.79 11.98 -3.71
N MET A 260 -1.71 11.54 -2.85
CA MET A 260 -2.18 12.27 -1.67
C MET A 260 -1.07 12.67 -0.72
N LYS A 261 0.00 11.88 -0.55
CA LYS A 261 1.09 12.22 0.39
C LYS A 261 1.90 13.44 -0.06
N LEU A 262 2.03 13.64 -1.37
CA LEU A 262 2.74 14.77 -1.97
C LEU A 262 1.79 15.92 -2.35
N MET A 263 0.55 15.62 -2.79
CA MET A 263 -0.49 16.61 -3.08
C MET A 263 -1.09 17.24 -1.82
N PHE A 264 -1.13 16.54 -0.69
CA PHE A 264 -1.53 17.11 0.61
C PHE A 264 -0.63 18.27 1.01
N LEU A 265 0.69 18.14 0.82
CA LEU A 265 1.66 19.22 1.06
C LEU A 265 1.75 20.18 -0.13
N ASN A 266 1.73 19.71 -1.37
CA ASN A 266 1.79 20.60 -2.54
C ASN A 266 0.54 21.44 -2.72
N SER A 267 -0.66 20.99 -2.35
CA SER A 267 -1.87 21.83 -2.38
C SER A 267 -1.89 22.89 -1.29
N LEU A 268 -1.17 22.66 -0.18
CA LEU A 268 -0.88 23.68 0.84
C LEU A 268 0.14 24.71 0.31
N LEU A 269 1.20 24.24 -0.38
CA LEU A 269 2.31 25.08 -0.87
C LEU A 269 2.02 25.80 -2.20
N GLN A 270 1.24 25.22 -3.11
CA GLN A 270 1.03 25.76 -4.46
C GLN A 270 0.01 26.91 -4.51
N ARG A 271 -0.86 27.05 -3.50
CA ARG A 271 -1.83 28.17 -3.41
C ARG A 271 -1.18 29.51 -3.05
N GLU A 272 0.13 29.53 -2.79
CA GLU A 272 0.92 30.75 -2.58
C GLU A 272 1.16 31.55 -3.88
N SER A 273 0.92 30.96 -5.06
CA SER A 273 1.38 31.50 -6.35
C SER A 273 0.32 32.12 -7.27
N SER A 274 -0.97 32.06 -6.92
CA SER A 274 -2.05 32.68 -7.71
C SER A 274 -2.49 34.01 -7.08
N SER A 275 -1.62 35.01 -7.11
CA SER A 275 -1.93 36.39 -6.67
C SER A 275 -2.65 37.20 -7.77
N GLY A 276 -3.64 36.60 -8.44
CA GLY A 276 -4.55 37.34 -9.32
C GLY A 276 -5.70 37.88 -8.49
N ASP A 277 -5.97 39.19 -8.55
CA ASP A 277 -6.90 39.96 -7.71
C ASP A 277 -8.40 39.55 -7.75
N ASP A 278 -8.77 38.42 -8.34
CA ASP A 278 -10.18 38.04 -8.49
C ASP A 278 -10.58 36.89 -7.57
N GLU A 279 -11.55 37.19 -6.70
CA GLU A 279 -12.22 36.32 -5.72
C GLU A 279 -11.45 36.00 -4.42
N MET A 280 -11.71 36.84 -3.41
CA MET A 280 -11.30 36.65 -2.02
C MET A 280 -11.99 35.41 -1.43
N GLN A 281 -11.44 34.21 -1.68
CA GLN A 281 -11.93 32.97 -1.10
C GLN A 281 -11.92 33.08 0.44
N CYS A 282 -13.05 32.75 1.05
CA CYS A 282 -13.24 32.62 2.50
C CYS A 282 -12.12 31.77 3.09
N ARG A 283 -11.21 32.36 3.89
CA ARG A 283 -10.10 31.62 4.56
C ARG A 283 -10.58 30.75 5.73
N HIS A 284 -11.87 30.43 5.76
CA HIS A 284 -12.60 29.74 6.82
C HIS A 284 -12.33 30.30 8.23
N GLY A 285 -11.96 31.59 8.28
CA GLY A 285 -11.57 32.36 9.46
C GLY A 285 -10.34 31.85 10.21
N PHE A 286 -9.39 31.25 9.50
CA PHE A 286 -8.04 31.00 10.00
C PHE A 286 -7.04 31.94 9.32
N ASP A 287 -6.12 32.46 10.10
CA ASP A 287 -4.99 33.22 9.58
C ASP A 287 -4.14 32.33 8.66
N TYR A 288 -3.45 32.97 7.71
CA TYR A 288 -2.49 32.34 6.81
C TYR A 288 -1.62 31.32 7.55
N ILE A 289 -1.45 30.12 6.97
CA ILE A 289 -0.48 29.14 7.47
C ILE A 289 0.91 29.75 7.26
N PRO A 290 1.57 30.28 8.31
CA PRO A 290 2.76 31.10 8.10
C PRO A 290 3.98 30.24 7.74
N ASP A 291 5.01 30.86 7.15
CA ASP A 291 6.26 30.26 6.63
C ASP A 291 6.97 29.27 7.58
N TRP A 292 6.66 29.28 8.89
CA TRP A 292 7.15 28.23 9.78
C TRP A 292 6.56 26.86 9.43
N PHE A 293 5.38 26.76 8.81
CA PHE A 293 4.80 25.48 8.42
C PHE A 293 5.77 24.69 7.54
N ASP A 294 6.55 25.34 6.67
CA ASP A 294 7.60 24.69 5.88
C ASP A 294 8.71 24.09 6.75
N ASN A 295 9.14 24.83 7.76
CA ASN A 295 10.14 24.37 8.73
C ASN A 295 9.65 23.19 9.60
N TYR A 296 8.33 22.98 9.70
CA TYR A 296 7.73 21.88 10.47
C TYR A 296 6.91 20.92 9.61
N ALA A 297 6.91 21.06 8.28
CA ALA A 297 6.12 20.25 7.38
C ALA A 297 6.48 18.77 7.54
N HIS A 298 7.78 18.48 7.71
CA HIS A 298 8.26 17.13 8.03
C HIS A 298 7.74 16.62 9.38
N CYS A 299 7.69 17.47 10.42
CA CYS A 299 7.18 17.09 11.75
C CYS A 299 5.67 16.81 11.70
N ILE A 300 4.91 17.66 11.02
CA ILE A 300 3.47 17.50 10.80
C ILE A 300 3.20 16.26 9.95
N PHE A 301 3.98 16.04 8.90
CA PHE A 301 3.90 14.84 8.07
C PHE A 301 4.19 13.58 8.88
N SER A 302 5.26 13.57 9.68
CA SER A 302 5.61 12.44 10.55
C SER A 302 4.52 12.17 11.59
N LEU A 303 3.94 13.22 12.16
CA LEU A 303 2.80 13.16 13.07
C LEU A 303 1.59 12.50 12.38
N VAL A 304 1.19 13.02 11.23
CA VAL A 304 0.03 12.53 10.45
C VAL A 304 0.27 11.09 10.02
N GLN A 305 1.44 10.80 9.46
CA GLN A 305 1.81 9.48 9.01
C GLN A 305 1.86 8.50 10.19
N GLY A 306 2.41 8.89 11.35
CA GLY A 306 2.39 8.06 12.56
C GLY A 306 0.96 7.74 13.01
N ILE A 307 0.08 8.74 13.03
CA ILE A 307 -1.33 8.57 13.39
C ILE A 307 -2.09 7.68 12.38
N VAL A 308 -1.88 7.89 11.08
CA VAL A 308 -2.55 7.15 10.00
C VAL A 308 -2.03 5.72 9.90
N THR A 309 -0.70 5.53 9.92
CA THR A 309 -0.06 4.20 9.86
C THR A 309 -0.44 3.36 11.08
N ALA A 310 -0.42 3.94 12.29
CA ALA A 310 -0.88 3.25 13.50
C ALA A 310 -2.34 2.80 13.40
N ASN A 311 -3.18 3.52 12.64
CA ASN A 311 -4.56 3.13 12.37
C ASN A 311 -4.67 2.01 11.31
N GLU A 312 -3.88 2.09 10.24
CA GLU A 312 -3.91 1.15 9.11
C GLU A 312 -3.27 -0.21 9.44
N GLU A 313 -2.06 -0.23 10.01
CA GLU A 313 -1.34 -1.46 10.33
C GLU A 313 -2.08 -2.31 11.38
N HIS A 314 -2.72 -1.66 12.36
CA HIS A 314 -3.53 -2.34 13.35
C HIS A 314 -4.87 -2.87 12.80
N HIS A 315 -5.38 -2.31 11.69
CA HIS A 315 -6.56 -2.85 11.01
C HIS A 315 -6.28 -4.24 10.44
N ALA A 316 -5.05 -4.48 9.98
CA ALA A 316 -4.63 -5.71 9.33
C ALA A 316 -4.32 -6.88 10.31
N PHE A 317 -3.78 -6.62 11.51
CA PHE A 317 -3.17 -7.68 12.32
C PHE A 317 -3.81 -8.00 13.69
N TYR A 318 -4.69 -7.16 14.25
CA TYR A 318 -5.27 -7.45 15.58
C TYR A 318 -6.79 -7.26 15.67
N CYS A 319 -7.48 -8.37 15.95
CA CYS A 319 -8.83 -8.34 16.52
C CYS A 319 -8.73 -8.03 18.03
N GLY A 320 -8.52 -6.76 18.39
CA GLY A 320 -8.72 -6.34 19.78
C GLY A 320 -7.87 -5.20 20.34
N GLY A 321 -6.99 -4.57 19.56
CA GLY A 321 -6.40 -3.30 20.00
C GLY A 321 -7.50 -2.26 20.15
N ASP A 322 -7.66 -1.72 21.36
CA ASP A 322 -8.62 -0.65 21.60
C ASP A 322 -8.23 0.54 20.69
N PHE A 323 -9.19 1.33 20.26
CA PHE A 323 -8.88 2.64 19.65
C PHE A 323 -7.88 3.41 20.52
N ILE A 324 -7.96 3.24 21.84
CA ILE A 324 -7.06 3.82 22.82
C ILE A 324 -5.60 3.38 22.61
N ASP A 325 -5.34 2.12 22.23
CA ASP A 325 -3.98 1.64 21.98
C ASP A 325 -3.43 2.25 20.69
N ARG A 326 -4.27 2.35 19.64
CA ARG A 326 -3.92 3.04 18.38
C ARG A 326 -3.62 4.52 18.61
N PHE A 327 -4.45 5.17 19.42
CA PHE A 327 -4.29 6.56 19.82
C PHE A 327 -2.98 6.74 20.60
N ALA A 328 -2.71 5.88 21.59
CA ALA A 328 -1.49 5.94 22.39
C ALA A 328 -0.24 5.69 21.55
N HIS A 329 -0.28 4.73 20.63
CA HIS A 329 0.87 4.44 19.76
C HIS A 329 1.13 5.58 18.76
N GLY A 330 0.10 6.06 18.06
CA GLY A 330 0.25 7.20 17.14
C GLY A 330 0.76 8.45 17.86
N TRP A 331 0.30 8.66 19.10
CA TRP A 331 0.86 9.68 20.00
C TRP A 331 2.34 9.43 20.26
N GLU A 332 2.73 8.27 20.78
CA GLU A 332 4.12 7.96 21.18
C GLU A 332 5.10 8.18 20.03
N VAL A 333 4.77 7.64 18.84
CA VAL A 333 5.57 7.84 17.63
C VAL A 333 5.69 9.32 17.28
N SER A 334 4.58 10.06 17.32
CA SER A 334 4.62 11.49 17.00
C SER A 334 5.37 12.34 18.03
N MET A 335 5.38 11.94 19.30
CA MET A 335 6.16 12.60 20.35
C MET A 335 7.66 12.37 20.13
N GLU A 336 8.05 11.15 19.78
CA GLU A 336 9.44 10.81 19.50
C GLU A 336 9.98 11.59 18.29
N CYS A 337 9.18 11.73 17.24
CA CYS A 337 9.59 12.45 16.03
C CYS A 337 9.45 13.98 16.14
N SER A 338 8.62 14.51 17.06
CA SER A 338 8.20 15.92 17.03
C SER A 338 7.83 16.53 18.39
N ALA A 339 8.54 16.15 19.46
CA ALA A 339 8.30 16.67 20.82
C ALA A 339 8.19 18.20 20.89
N GLN A 340 9.08 18.92 20.19
CA GLN A 340 9.10 20.39 20.12
C GLN A 340 7.82 21.04 19.56
N VAL A 341 7.02 20.28 18.80
CA VAL A 341 5.72 20.73 18.29
C VAL A 341 4.66 20.53 19.37
N TRP A 342 4.66 19.37 20.02
CA TRP A 342 3.71 19.01 21.08
C TRP A 342 3.85 19.83 22.37
N GLU A 343 5.05 20.32 22.65
CA GLU A 343 5.32 21.18 23.81
C GLU A 343 4.74 22.60 23.62
N ASP A 344 4.61 23.05 22.37
CA ASP A 344 4.17 24.39 21.99
C ASP A 344 2.66 24.40 21.64
N SER A 345 1.84 24.89 22.57
CA SER A 345 0.38 24.94 22.41
C SER A 345 -0.05 25.79 21.21
N VAL A 346 0.71 26.83 20.86
CA VAL A 346 0.42 27.69 19.70
C VAL A 346 0.62 26.91 18.41
N LYS A 347 1.70 26.12 18.29
CA LYS A 347 1.93 25.25 17.13
C LYS A 347 0.83 24.21 16.98
N ILE A 348 0.44 23.55 18.07
CA ILE A 348 -0.62 22.54 18.05
C ILE A 348 -1.97 23.12 17.63
N GLU A 349 -2.35 24.28 18.16
CA GLU A 349 -3.58 24.96 17.75
C GLU A 349 -3.56 25.36 16.28
N ARG A 350 -2.42 25.80 15.75
CA ARG A 350 -2.25 26.09 14.33
C ARG A 350 -2.36 24.84 13.45
N ILE A 351 -1.78 23.71 13.86
CA ILE A 351 -1.93 22.43 13.15
C ILE A 351 -3.40 22.01 13.11
N LYS A 352 -4.11 22.07 14.23
CA LYS A 352 -5.56 21.81 14.27
C LYS A 352 -6.32 22.71 13.31
N SER A 353 -6.01 24.01 13.31
CA SER A 353 -6.62 25.01 12.44
C SER A 353 -6.38 24.71 10.96
N ALA A 354 -5.16 24.28 10.60
CA ALA A 354 -4.84 23.84 9.25
C ALA A 354 -5.72 22.66 8.82
N PHE A 355 -5.86 21.62 9.64
CA PHE A 355 -6.76 20.49 9.33
C PHE A 355 -8.23 20.89 9.22
N LEU A 356 -8.70 21.81 10.08
CA LEU A 356 -10.07 22.33 10.00
C LEU A 356 -10.30 23.10 8.70
N ASN A 357 -9.35 23.94 8.30
CA ASN A 357 -9.42 24.66 7.03
C ASN A 357 -9.42 23.67 5.85
N MET A 358 -8.48 22.72 5.81
CA MET A 358 -8.37 21.73 4.75
C MET A 358 -9.64 20.91 4.57
N GLY A 359 -10.18 20.34 5.64
CA GLY A 359 -11.40 19.56 5.55
C GLY A 359 -12.63 20.40 5.18
N THR A 360 -12.66 21.68 5.58
CA THR A 360 -13.69 22.62 5.13
C THR A 360 -13.60 22.89 3.64
N GLN A 361 -12.40 23.15 3.14
CA GLN A 361 -12.18 23.41 1.73
C GLN A 361 -12.51 22.19 0.88
N ALA A 362 -12.08 21.00 1.31
CA ALA A 362 -12.40 19.74 0.65
C ALA A 362 -13.92 19.52 0.58
N ILE A 363 -14.70 19.85 1.62
CA ILE A 363 -16.17 19.78 1.58
C ILE A 363 -16.79 20.75 0.57
N LEU A 364 -16.20 21.94 0.42
CA LEU A 364 -16.71 22.97 -0.49
C LEU A 364 -16.40 22.65 -1.94
N GLU A 365 -15.21 22.10 -2.19
CA GLU A 365 -14.76 21.67 -3.52
C GLU A 365 -15.39 20.35 -3.94
N ASP A 366 -15.75 19.47 -3.00
CA ASP A 366 -16.44 18.21 -3.30
C ASP A 366 -17.85 18.48 -3.82
N ASP A 367 -18.00 18.31 -5.13
CA ASP A 367 -19.25 18.22 -5.87
C ASP A 367 -20.01 16.91 -5.56
N GLY A 368 -19.35 15.96 -4.87
CA GLY A 368 -19.93 14.79 -4.23
C GLY A 368 -20.31 14.98 -2.76
N LEU A 369 -21.00 13.99 -2.20
CA LEU A 369 -21.42 13.95 -0.80
C LEU A 369 -20.25 13.52 0.12
N CYS A 370 -19.21 14.34 0.25
CA CYS A 370 -18.05 14.08 1.12
C CYS A 370 -17.41 12.70 0.91
N THR A 371 -17.23 12.28 -0.34
CA THR A 371 -16.64 10.97 -0.66
C THR A 371 -15.13 10.95 -0.56
N ASP A 372 -14.49 12.11 -0.55
CA ASP A 372 -13.05 12.22 -0.41
C ASP A 372 -12.58 11.77 1.00
N SER A 373 -11.67 10.81 1.02
CA SER A 373 -11.05 10.30 2.24
C SER A 373 -10.30 11.38 3.04
N SER A 374 -9.83 12.44 2.37
CA SER A 374 -9.15 13.58 2.97
C SER A 374 -10.01 14.27 4.04
N ILE A 375 -11.33 14.36 3.81
CA ILE A 375 -12.28 15.08 4.67
C ILE A 375 -12.34 14.41 6.05
N TRP A 376 -12.54 13.10 6.09
CA TRP A 376 -12.65 12.39 7.36
C TRP A 376 -11.29 12.25 8.05
N LYS A 377 -10.19 12.12 7.30
CA LYS A 377 -8.82 12.13 7.86
C LYS A 377 -8.53 13.47 8.53
N ALA A 378 -8.88 14.59 7.89
CA ALA A 378 -8.72 15.92 8.46
C ALA A 378 -9.58 16.11 9.73
N ALA A 379 -10.84 15.66 9.70
CA ALA A 379 -11.72 15.71 10.86
C ALA A 379 -11.16 14.89 12.03
N TYR A 380 -10.69 13.68 11.73
CA TYR A 380 -10.09 12.77 12.68
C TYR A 380 -8.87 13.39 13.37
N ILE A 381 -7.94 13.95 12.60
CA ILE A 381 -6.71 14.57 13.14
C ILE A 381 -7.04 15.82 13.96
N ALA A 382 -7.92 16.69 13.47
CA ALA A 382 -8.35 17.86 14.24
C ALA A 382 -8.98 17.44 15.59
N ARG A 383 -9.83 16.41 15.59
CA ARG A 383 -10.44 15.87 16.81
C ARG A 383 -9.43 15.20 17.73
N PHE A 384 -8.44 14.52 17.17
CA PHE A 384 -7.34 13.92 17.91
C PHE A 384 -6.59 15.01 18.69
N ILE A 385 -6.25 16.12 18.03
CA ILE A 385 -5.58 17.26 18.66
C ILE A 385 -6.45 17.89 19.76
N GLU A 386 -7.76 18.05 19.54
CA GLU A 386 -8.67 18.56 20.58
C GLU A 386 -8.69 17.68 21.84
N ILE A 387 -8.74 16.36 21.66
CA ILE A 387 -8.73 15.42 22.77
C ILE A 387 -7.38 15.51 23.49
N PHE A 388 -6.28 15.55 22.74
CA PHE A 388 -4.94 15.73 23.29
C PHE A 388 -4.83 16.99 24.17
N THR A 389 -5.16 18.16 23.62
CA THR A 389 -5.02 19.44 24.35
C THR A 389 -5.93 19.48 25.57
N SER A 390 -7.17 18.98 25.44
CA SER A 390 -8.10 18.88 26.56
C SER A 390 -7.61 17.95 27.68
N THR A 391 -6.96 16.84 27.34
CA THR A 391 -6.43 15.89 28.33
C THR A 391 -5.25 16.46 29.10
N ARG A 392 -4.39 17.24 28.43
CA ARG A 392 -3.28 17.98 29.06
C ARG A 392 -3.78 18.98 30.09
N GLU A 393 -4.84 19.73 29.77
CA GLU A 393 -5.35 20.81 30.63
C GLU A 393 -6.19 20.30 31.80
N HIS A 394 -6.91 19.19 31.63
CA HIS A 394 -7.97 18.82 32.56
C HIS A 394 -7.87 17.41 33.14
N SER A 395 -6.83 16.62 32.81
CA SER A 395 -6.72 15.21 33.23
C SER A 395 -8.00 14.40 32.96
N LYS A 396 -8.78 14.79 31.94
CA LYS A 396 -10.03 14.13 31.59
C LYS A 396 -9.71 12.81 30.89
N ILE A 397 -10.53 11.80 31.16
CA ILE A 397 -10.45 10.52 30.43
C ILE A 397 -10.63 10.81 28.94
N ILE A 398 -9.71 10.28 28.13
CA ILE A 398 -9.76 10.32 26.67
C ILE A 398 -11.04 9.60 26.24
N GLU A 399 -12.05 10.34 25.77
CA GLU A 399 -13.22 9.78 25.10
C GLU A 399 -12.87 9.41 23.67
N ALA A 400 -11.94 8.47 23.56
CA ALA A 400 -11.30 8.03 22.33
C ALA A 400 -12.34 7.53 21.29
N SER A 401 -13.45 6.97 21.76
CA SER A 401 -14.60 6.59 20.94
C SER A 401 -15.14 7.74 20.09
N ILE A 402 -15.07 8.99 20.56
CA ILE A 402 -15.54 10.15 19.81
C ILE A 402 -14.71 10.38 18.55
N ALA A 403 -13.39 10.26 18.62
CA ALA A 403 -12.54 10.41 17.44
C ALA A 403 -12.80 9.28 16.44
N SER A 404 -13.05 8.06 16.94
CA SER A 404 -13.40 6.92 16.07
C SER A 404 -14.70 7.11 15.29
N GLU A 405 -15.64 7.93 15.79
CA GLU A 405 -16.87 8.25 15.05
C GLU A 405 -16.64 9.03 13.76
N LEU A 406 -15.48 9.68 13.62
CA LEU A 406 -15.13 10.45 12.44
C LEU A 406 -14.52 9.58 11.34
N ILE A 407 -13.99 8.40 11.69
CA ILE A 407 -13.45 7.47 10.70
C ILE A 407 -14.61 6.97 9.84
N GLU A 408 -14.55 7.29 8.54
CA GLU A 408 -15.62 7.00 7.57
C GLU A 408 -16.99 7.59 7.97
N ALA A 409 -17.01 8.70 8.71
CA ALA A 409 -18.24 9.37 9.08
C ALA A 409 -19.12 9.69 7.86
N ASP A 410 -20.44 9.67 8.06
CA ASP A 410 -21.36 10.11 7.02
C ASP A 410 -21.21 11.63 6.75
N PRO A 411 -21.61 12.11 5.56
CA PRO A 411 -21.42 13.51 5.17
C PRO A 411 -22.03 14.50 6.15
N ARG A 412 -23.22 14.19 6.70
CA ARG A 412 -23.86 15.02 7.72
C ARG A 412 -23.03 15.14 8.98
N THR A 413 -22.42 14.04 9.43
CA THR A 413 -21.52 14.03 10.58
C THR A 413 -20.27 14.87 10.32
N LEU A 414 -19.63 14.74 9.15
CA LEU A 414 -18.43 15.50 8.77
C LEU A 414 -18.72 17.01 8.62
N VAL A 415 -19.73 17.38 7.82
CA VAL A 415 -20.12 18.79 7.65
C VAL A 415 -20.48 19.43 8.99
N SER A 416 -21.25 18.71 9.83
CA SER A 416 -21.58 19.20 11.18
C SER A 416 -20.34 19.35 12.07
N PHE A 417 -19.33 18.48 11.92
CA PHE A 417 -18.10 18.55 12.67
C PHE A 417 -17.30 19.82 12.35
N PHE A 418 -17.05 20.10 11.07
CA PHE A 418 -16.26 21.26 10.62
C PHE A 418 -17.03 22.56 10.85
N ARG A 419 -18.32 22.61 10.49
CA ARG A 419 -19.17 23.80 10.68
C ARG A 419 -19.17 24.34 12.10
N LYS A 420 -19.07 23.45 13.10
CA LYS A 420 -19.05 23.84 14.52
C LYS A 420 -17.71 24.38 15.01
N ARG A 421 -16.64 24.25 14.22
CA ARG A 421 -15.25 24.51 14.62
C ARG A 421 -14.58 25.61 13.82
N ILE A 422 -15.15 25.94 12.66
CA ILE A 422 -14.74 27.09 11.89
C ILE A 422 -15.61 28.29 12.28
N PRO A 423 -15.05 29.51 12.35
CA PRO A 423 -15.80 30.73 12.68
C PRO A 423 -16.62 31.30 11.51
N CYS A 424 -16.53 30.73 10.30
CA CYS A 424 -17.26 31.22 9.12
C CYS A 424 -18.55 30.41 8.86
N ASN A 425 -19.44 31.01 8.06
CA ASN A 425 -20.70 30.39 7.62
C ASN A 425 -20.56 29.64 6.27
N CYS A 426 -19.34 29.44 5.79
CA CYS A 426 -19.08 28.90 4.44
C CYS A 426 -19.66 27.47 4.29
N LEU A 427 -19.83 26.72 5.39
CA LEU A 427 -20.47 25.39 5.40
C LEU A 427 -21.99 25.38 5.66
N ASP A 428 -22.66 26.53 5.82
CA ASP A 428 -24.11 26.55 6.08
C ASP A 428 -24.90 25.94 4.91
N GLY A 429 -24.59 26.31 3.66
CA GLY A 429 -25.25 25.75 2.47
C GLY A 429 -25.08 24.23 2.37
N LYS A 430 -23.85 23.74 2.45
CA LYS A 430 -23.55 22.30 2.48
C LYS A 430 -24.25 21.59 3.63
N TYR A 431 -24.39 22.23 4.80
CA TYR A 431 -25.12 21.64 5.92
C TYR A 431 -26.61 21.49 5.63
N GLU A 432 -27.23 22.49 5.00
CA GLU A 432 -28.64 22.42 4.61
C GLU A 432 -28.93 21.29 3.61
N GLU A 433 -27.97 20.96 2.74
CA GLU A 433 -28.05 19.82 1.82
C GLU A 433 -28.04 18.47 2.56
N VAL A 434 -27.25 18.34 3.63
CA VAL A 434 -27.04 17.07 4.33
C VAL A 434 -27.82 16.93 5.64
N LYS A 435 -28.48 17.98 6.14
CA LYS A 435 -29.12 17.98 7.48
C LYS A 435 -30.21 16.91 7.65
N ASP A 436 -30.87 16.51 6.57
CA ASP A 436 -31.94 15.51 6.59
C ASP A 436 -31.41 14.08 6.37
N MET A 437 -30.13 13.93 6.01
CA MET A 437 -29.49 12.62 5.93
C MET A 437 -29.48 11.96 7.31
N LYS A 438 -29.76 10.67 7.35
CA LYS A 438 -29.70 9.89 8.58
C LYS A 438 -28.24 9.78 9.04
N LYS A 439 -27.97 10.12 10.30
CA LYS A 439 -26.66 9.90 10.90
C LYS A 439 -26.39 8.40 10.94
N MET A 440 -25.27 7.98 10.41
CA MET A 440 -24.87 6.58 10.40
C MET A 440 -23.87 6.33 11.52
N GLY A 441 -23.81 5.08 11.98
CA GLY A 441 -22.76 4.59 12.86
C GLY A 441 -22.30 3.21 12.40
N SER A 442 -21.11 2.81 12.83
CA SER A 442 -20.48 1.55 12.44
C SER A 442 -20.56 0.54 13.58
N CYS A 443 -20.99 -0.68 13.26
CA CYS A 443 -21.09 -1.76 14.24
C CYS A 443 -19.70 -2.31 14.58
N PHE A 444 -19.42 -2.45 15.87
CA PHE A 444 -18.14 -3.01 16.35
C PHE A 444 -17.96 -4.51 16.09
N ASN A 445 -19.02 -5.22 15.66
CA ASN A 445 -18.87 -6.59 15.20
C ASN A 445 -18.29 -6.60 13.79
N LYS A 446 -17.02 -7.00 13.64
CA LYS A 446 -16.37 -7.15 12.32
C LYS A 446 -17.09 -8.14 11.39
N TYR A 447 -17.89 -9.03 11.94
CA TYR A 447 -18.71 -9.99 11.19
C TYR A 447 -20.16 -9.52 10.99
N CYS A 448 -20.42 -8.21 11.13
CA CYS A 448 -21.73 -7.64 10.84
C CYS A 448 -22.06 -7.82 9.36
N GLN A 449 -23.23 -8.40 9.06
CA GLN A 449 -23.67 -8.66 7.69
C GLN A 449 -24.29 -7.43 7.00
N LEU A 450 -24.44 -6.31 7.72
CA LEU A 450 -24.89 -5.07 7.11
C LEU A 450 -23.81 -4.54 6.16
N PRO A 451 -24.17 -3.93 5.01
CA PRO A 451 -23.21 -3.29 4.12
C PRO A 451 -22.32 -2.28 4.87
N GLY A 452 -21.00 -2.49 4.81
CA GLY A 452 -20.01 -1.70 5.55
C GLY A 452 -20.12 -1.77 7.08
N GLY A 453 -20.92 -2.69 7.62
CA GLY A 453 -21.24 -2.74 9.04
C GLY A 453 -22.02 -1.54 9.56
N ARG A 454 -22.65 -0.73 8.69
CA ARG A 454 -23.26 0.56 9.06
C ARG A 454 -24.76 0.45 9.29
N MET A 455 -25.27 1.23 10.25
CA MET A 455 -26.70 1.38 10.52
C MET A 455 -27.02 2.81 10.95
N GLU A 456 -28.27 3.23 10.77
CA GLU A 456 -28.79 4.48 11.33
C GLU A 456 -28.52 4.54 12.84
N ARG A 457 -27.83 5.59 13.30
CA ARG A 457 -27.33 5.72 14.68
C ARG A 457 -28.45 5.63 15.72
N SER A 458 -29.63 6.14 15.41
CA SER A 458 -30.83 6.06 16.27
C SER A 458 -31.31 4.63 16.55
N LYS A 459 -30.92 3.67 15.70
CA LYS A 459 -31.27 2.24 15.82
C LYS A 459 -30.16 1.40 16.43
N MET A 460 -28.98 1.99 16.64
CA MET A 460 -27.85 1.29 17.24
C MET A 460 -27.96 1.30 18.77
N SER A 461 -27.52 0.22 19.40
CA SER A 461 -27.39 0.12 20.84
C SER A 461 -25.93 0.22 21.26
N CYS A 462 -25.63 1.02 22.28
CA CYS A 462 -24.32 1.04 22.91
C CYS A 462 -24.18 -0.07 23.95
N CYS A 463 -22.96 -0.51 24.24
CA CYS A 463 -22.69 -1.38 25.37
C CYS A 463 -23.13 -0.70 26.67
N SER A 464 -24.09 -1.28 27.40
CA SER A 464 -24.63 -0.69 28.63
C SER A 464 -23.63 -0.49 29.77
N LYS A 465 -22.44 -1.13 29.71
CA LYS A 465 -21.41 -1.01 30.74
C LYS A 465 -20.42 0.12 30.48
N CYS A 466 -19.90 0.24 29.25
CA CYS A 466 -18.86 1.21 28.92
C CYS A 466 -19.33 2.32 27.98
N ASN A 467 -20.46 2.15 27.30
CA ASN A 467 -20.98 3.04 26.25
C ASN A 467 -20.02 3.31 25.06
N GLN A 468 -18.88 2.63 24.97
CA GLN A 468 -17.86 2.87 23.95
C GLN A 468 -18.04 2.04 22.66
N ALA A 469 -18.70 0.89 22.75
CA ALA A 469 -18.94 0.03 21.60
C ALA A 469 -20.41 0.10 21.17
N THR A 470 -20.65 0.31 19.87
CA THR A 470 -21.98 0.39 19.25
C THR A 470 -22.29 -0.86 18.43
N TYR A 471 -23.55 -1.29 18.47
CA TYR A 471 -24.02 -2.50 17.81
C TYR A 471 -25.32 -2.25 17.09
N CYS A 472 -25.46 -2.81 15.89
CA CYS A 472 -26.72 -2.76 15.14
C CYS A 472 -27.80 -3.72 15.71
N SER A 473 -27.40 -4.69 16.53
CA SER A 473 -28.29 -5.67 17.15
C SER A 473 -27.67 -6.31 18.39
N ARG A 474 -28.51 -6.91 19.25
CA ARG A 474 -28.05 -7.74 20.38
C ARG A 474 -27.22 -8.95 19.93
N GLU A 475 -27.48 -9.46 18.73
CA GLU A 475 -26.74 -10.59 18.19
C GLU A 475 -25.30 -10.19 17.84
N CYS A 476 -25.12 -9.05 17.16
CA CYS A 476 -23.79 -8.50 16.90
C CYS A 476 -23.02 -8.22 18.21
N GLN A 477 -23.72 -7.74 19.25
CA GLN A 477 -23.13 -7.58 20.56
C GLN A 477 -22.68 -8.93 21.16
N ARG A 478 -23.51 -9.97 21.09
CA ARG A 478 -23.20 -11.32 21.61
C ARG A 478 -21.99 -11.94 20.91
N ILE A 479 -21.91 -11.79 19.59
CA ILE A 479 -20.78 -12.26 18.77
C ILE A 479 -19.49 -11.53 19.14
N HIS A 480 -19.55 -10.20 19.31
CA HIS A 480 -18.38 -9.40 19.68
C HIS A 480 -17.99 -9.53 21.16
N TRP A 481 -18.93 -9.93 22.03
CA TRP A 481 -18.76 -9.95 23.49
C TRP A 481 -17.51 -10.68 24.00
N PRO A 482 -17.11 -11.87 23.50
CA PRO A 482 -15.91 -12.55 23.96
C PRO A 482 -14.62 -11.73 23.80
N ASN A 483 -14.55 -10.87 22.79
CA ASN A 483 -13.44 -9.94 22.56
C ASN A 483 -13.64 -8.67 23.39
N HIS A 484 -14.83 -8.07 23.29
CA HIS A 484 -15.15 -6.84 23.99
C HIS A 484 -15.03 -6.95 25.51
N LYS A 485 -15.44 -8.08 26.12
CA LYS A 485 -15.40 -8.26 27.58
C LYS A 485 -14.00 -8.12 28.20
N ARG A 486 -12.93 -8.26 27.39
CA ARG A 486 -11.54 -8.05 27.83
C ARG A 486 -11.25 -6.57 28.11
N VAL A 487 -11.95 -5.68 27.42
CA VAL A 487 -11.84 -4.21 27.53
C VAL A 487 -13.10 -3.56 28.15
N CYS A 488 -14.23 -4.27 28.19
CA CYS A 488 -15.51 -3.76 28.65
C CYS A 488 -15.58 -3.65 30.17
N GLY A 489 -15.71 -2.42 30.67
CA GLY A 489 -15.87 -2.17 32.11
C GLY A 489 -14.63 -2.55 32.93
N SER A 490 -13.51 -2.85 32.27
CA SER A 490 -12.27 -3.17 32.93
C SER A 490 -11.85 -1.98 33.79
N LYS A 491 -11.19 -2.27 34.91
CA LYS A 491 -10.42 -1.34 35.75
C LYS A 491 -9.37 -0.51 34.98
N ASN A 492 -9.35 -0.61 33.64
CA ASN A 492 -8.60 0.17 32.70
C ASN A 492 -8.95 1.65 32.72
N LYS A 493 -10.06 2.12 33.30
CA LYS A 493 -10.18 3.57 33.52
C LYS A 493 -9.01 4.06 34.39
N LYS A 494 -8.69 3.33 35.47
CA LYS A 494 -7.51 3.59 36.30
C LYS A 494 -6.19 3.30 35.60
N LYS A 495 -6.06 2.23 34.80
CA LYS A 495 -4.81 1.99 34.04
C LYS A 495 -4.61 2.96 32.88
N GLN A 496 -5.67 3.45 32.25
CA GLN A 496 -5.64 4.49 31.21
C GLN A 496 -5.29 5.82 31.87
N GLU A 497 -5.93 6.16 33.00
CA GLU A 497 -5.52 7.29 33.84
C GLU A 497 -4.06 7.14 34.29
N GLU A 498 -3.59 5.94 34.66
CA GLU A 498 -2.21 5.66 35.09
C GLU A 498 -1.22 5.71 33.92
N MET A 499 -1.55 5.19 32.74
CA MET A 499 -0.74 5.31 31.52
C MET A 499 -0.66 6.77 31.07
N VAL A 500 -1.79 7.48 31.02
CA VAL A 500 -1.82 8.92 30.71
C VAL A 500 -0.98 9.68 31.75
N ASN A 501 -1.11 9.36 33.04
CA ASN A 501 -0.30 9.97 34.10
C ASN A 501 1.19 9.61 33.98
N LYS A 502 1.54 8.39 33.55
CA LYS A 502 2.93 7.95 33.37
C LYS A 502 3.58 8.65 32.17
N SER A 503 2.87 8.74 31.05
CA SER A 503 3.32 9.50 29.88
C SER A 503 3.38 11.00 30.21
N HIS A 504 2.42 11.53 30.95
CA HIS A 504 2.45 12.90 31.45
C HIS A 504 3.69 13.17 32.31
N ARG A 505 4.02 12.26 33.25
CA ARG A 505 5.25 12.38 34.07
C ARG A 505 6.52 12.30 33.22
N LYS A 506 6.63 11.28 32.37
CA LYS A 506 7.82 11.02 31.54
C LYS A 506 8.13 12.17 30.59
N TYR A 507 7.12 12.68 29.89
CA TYR A 507 7.33 13.62 28.80
C TYR A 507 7.09 15.09 29.20
N PHE A 508 6.32 15.37 30.25
CA PHE A 508 6.00 16.76 30.62
C PHE A 508 6.61 17.20 31.96
N LEU A 509 6.79 16.28 32.91
CA LEU A 509 7.42 16.61 34.20
C LEU A 509 8.92 16.27 34.24
N GLY A 510 9.45 15.62 33.20
CA GLY A 510 10.84 15.15 33.17
C GLY A 510 11.16 14.12 34.26
N LEU A 511 10.13 13.39 34.73
CA LEU A 511 10.19 12.36 35.79
C LEU A 511 10.07 10.97 35.18
#